data_AF-A0A2D9C7J1-F1
#
_entry.id   AF-A0A2D9C7J1-F1
#
_cell.length_a   1.000
_cell.length_b   1.000
_cell.length_c   1.000
_cell.angle_alpha   90.00
_cell.angle_beta   90.00
_cell.angle_gamma   90.00
#
_symmetry.space_group_name_H-M   'P 1'
#
loop_
_entity.id
_entity.type
_entity.pdbx_description
1 polymer ?
#
loop_
_entity_poly.entity_id
_entity_poly.type
_entity_poly.pdbx_seq_one_letter_code
_entity_poly.pdbx_strand_id
1 'polypeptide(L)'
;MPLYSDVLQNTNSNAPCLNITDLQVNGFGIFADTAARDALNATIRTEGYLACMNDSDKVYIYTSSSIADVDWTNTANWQLTGVDTLIGLTDTPAGYGTSGQVLTTNGTDAAAWEDAPSPVGVDLALNTRTNAYSVAGDHEGTVLSIGTLGLTVGTVYMWDGSGEWADANAGAVATADGLMGVSTATATAPDVLVSGIIQLASVPGSAGDVLYLDTTNGLLTATAPSGSTEIVRVMGHNLGGNRIYFNPSQDWLEIV
;
A
#
# COMPACT_ATOMS: atom_id res chain seq x y z
N MET A 1 -8.94 64.66 -32.65
CA MET A 1 -9.20 63.77 -31.50
C MET A 1 -7.89 63.64 -30.75
N PRO A 2 -7.81 63.97 -29.44
CA PRO A 2 -6.59 63.67 -28.70
C PRO A 2 -6.43 62.14 -28.64
N LEU A 3 -5.25 61.65 -28.99
CA LEU A 3 -4.89 60.25 -28.78
C LEU A 3 -4.78 60.03 -27.27
N TYR A 4 -5.59 59.12 -26.74
CA TYR A 4 -5.36 58.57 -25.41
C TYR A 4 -4.07 57.75 -25.47
N SER A 5 -3.11 58.04 -24.59
CA SER A 5 -1.94 57.19 -24.42
C SER A 5 -2.39 55.83 -23.89
N ASP A 6 -1.99 54.77 -24.57
CA ASP A 6 -2.16 53.35 -24.15
C ASP A 6 -1.44 53.05 -22.82
N VAL A 7 -0.61 54.00 -22.36
CA VAL A 7 0.20 53.93 -21.14
C VAL A 7 -0.30 54.96 -20.13
N LEU A 8 -0.52 54.50 -18.89
CA LEU A 8 -0.75 55.34 -17.71
C LEU A 8 0.51 56.17 -17.43
N GLN A 9 0.53 57.43 -17.88
CA GLN A 9 1.60 58.38 -17.56
C GLN A 9 1.14 59.32 -16.44
N ASN A 10 1.90 59.37 -15.34
CA ASN A 10 1.63 60.32 -14.27
C ASN A 10 1.99 61.74 -14.71
N THR A 11 1.01 62.64 -14.70
CA THR A 11 1.16 64.04 -15.12
C THR A 11 1.12 65.04 -13.95
N ASN A 12 1.06 64.56 -12.70
CA ASN A 12 1.08 65.41 -11.51
C ASN A 12 2.52 65.50 -10.94
N SER A 13 3.08 66.71 -10.83
CA SER A 13 4.41 66.93 -10.23
C SER A 13 4.45 66.69 -8.72
N ASN A 14 3.29 66.59 -8.07
CA ASN A 14 3.15 66.62 -6.61
C ASN A 14 2.57 65.33 -6.01
N ALA A 15 2.24 64.31 -6.81
CA ALA A 15 1.82 62.99 -6.31
C ALA A 15 2.15 61.88 -7.31
N PRO A 16 2.71 60.73 -6.89
CA PRO A 16 3.05 59.61 -7.78
C PRO A 16 1.80 58.80 -8.22
N CYS A 17 1.82 58.17 -9.41
CA CYS A 17 0.77 57.23 -9.84
C CYS A 17 0.82 55.89 -9.10
N LEU A 18 1.91 55.63 -8.39
CA LEU A 18 2.08 54.53 -7.46
C LEU A 18 2.75 55.09 -6.21
N ASN A 19 1.97 55.30 -5.15
CA ASN A 19 2.41 55.95 -3.92
C ASN A 19 3.00 54.94 -2.95
N ILE A 20 4.27 55.12 -2.61
CA ILE A 20 5.00 54.33 -1.65
C ILE A 20 5.30 55.23 -0.46
N THR A 21 4.50 55.15 0.58
CA THR A 21 4.79 55.97 1.76
C THR A 21 5.73 55.28 2.74
N ASP A 22 5.96 53.96 2.63
CA ASP A 22 6.75 53.19 3.61
C ASP A 22 7.51 51.94 3.06
N LEU A 23 8.12 51.99 1.84
CA LEU A 23 9.06 50.98 1.23
C LEU A 23 8.53 49.89 0.23
N GLN A 24 8.15 50.22 -1.02
CA GLN A 24 8.35 49.46 -2.29
C GLN A 24 7.59 49.98 -3.54
N VAL A 25 8.34 50.26 -4.61
CA VAL A 25 8.12 49.82 -6.03
C VAL A 25 9.52 49.57 -6.60
N ASN A 26 10.23 48.66 -5.95
CA ASN A 26 11.45 48.05 -6.47
C ASN A 26 11.31 46.59 -6.07
N GLY A 27 11.43 45.64 -6.99
CA GLY A 27 11.16 44.23 -6.66
C GLY A 27 9.94 43.58 -7.32
N PHE A 28 9.40 44.11 -8.42
CA PHE A 28 8.35 43.41 -9.19
C PHE A 28 8.54 43.64 -10.69
N GLY A 29 8.49 42.57 -11.48
CA GLY A 29 8.61 42.63 -12.95
C GLY A 29 7.89 41.50 -13.64
N ILE A 30 7.46 41.77 -14.88
CA ILE A 30 6.88 40.79 -15.80
C ILE A 30 7.87 40.63 -16.95
N PHE A 31 8.30 39.40 -17.20
CA PHE A 31 9.35 39.08 -18.16
C PHE A 31 8.84 38.11 -19.21
N ALA A 32 9.30 38.29 -20.45
CA ALA A 32 8.99 37.37 -21.54
C ALA A 32 9.58 35.98 -21.27
N ASP A 33 10.83 35.94 -20.79
CA ASP A 33 11.57 34.72 -20.49
C ASP A 33 12.68 34.99 -19.46
N THR A 34 13.43 33.95 -19.12
CA THR A 34 14.56 34.02 -18.18
C THR A 34 15.66 34.98 -18.66
N ALA A 35 15.92 35.06 -19.97
CA ALA A 35 16.96 35.96 -20.50
C ALA A 35 16.58 37.44 -20.32
N ALA A 36 15.30 37.77 -20.50
CA ALA A 36 14.78 39.12 -20.26
C ALA A 36 14.85 39.51 -18.77
N ARG A 37 14.60 38.56 -17.85
CA ARG A 37 14.78 38.77 -16.40
C ARG A 37 16.25 38.98 -16.02
N ASP A 38 17.13 38.17 -16.59
CA ASP A 38 18.56 38.22 -16.30
C ASP A 38 19.21 39.51 -16.84
N ALA A 39 18.69 40.04 -17.94
CA ALA A 39 19.10 41.33 -18.51
C ALA A 39 18.53 42.56 -17.77
N LEU A 40 17.76 42.40 -16.69
CA LEU A 40 17.22 43.51 -15.91
C LEU A 40 18.36 44.40 -15.41
N ASN A 41 18.23 45.72 -15.55
CA ASN A 41 19.27 46.66 -15.13
C ASN A 41 19.57 46.51 -13.63
N ALA A 42 20.86 46.43 -13.26
CA ALA A 42 21.30 46.25 -11.89
C ALA A 42 20.79 47.33 -10.92
N THR A 43 20.48 48.54 -11.40
CA THR A 43 20.00 49.64 -10.54
C THR A 43 18.58 49.46 -10.01
N ILE A 44 17.81 48.53 -10.59
CA ILE A 44 16.42 48.23 -10.20
C ILE A 44 16.24 46.79 -9.69
N ARG A 45 17.36 46.07 -9.49
CA ARG A 45 17.38 44.78 -8.82
C ARG A 45 17.32 44.99 -7.31
N THR A 46 16.68 44.06 -6.61
CA THR A 46 16.61 44.07 -5.14
C THR A 46 16.41 42.66 -4.60
N GLU A 47 16.81 42.42 -3.36
CA GLU A 47 16.45 41.20 -2.62
C GLU A 47 14.92 41.11 -2.51
N GLY A 48 14.36 39.92 -2.64
CA GLY A 48 12.91 39.71 -2.62
C GLY A 48 12.18 40.09 -3.91
N TYR A 49 12.90 40.29 -5.03
CA TYR A 49 12.28 40.63 -6.31
C TYR A 49 11.31 39.53 -6.78
N LEU A 50 10.08 39.92 -7.09
CA LEU A 50 9.05 39.08 -7.66
C LEU A 50 9.09 39.15 -9.20
N ALA A 51 9.45 38.04 -9.84
CA ALA A 51 9.50 37.90 -11.29
C ALA A 51 8.34 37.03 -11.78
N CYS A 52 7.39 37.64 -12.48
CA CYS A 52 6.35 36.94 -13.23
C CYS A 52 6.88 36.59 -14.62
N MET A 53 6.84 35.31 -14.99
CA MET A 53 7.46 34.76 -16.19
C MET A 53 6.39 34.30 -17.18
N ASN A 54 6.30 34.94 -18.35
CA ASN A 54 5.27 34.65 -19.35
C ASN A 54 5.54 33.36 -20.14
N ASP A 55 6.79 32.90 -20.23
CA ASP A 55 7.17 31.67 -20.92
C ASP A 55 6.73 30.40 -20.17
N SER A 56 6.47 30.52 -18.88
CA SER A 56 6.27 29.40 -17.96
C SER A 56 5.05 29.54 -17.05
N ASP A 57 4.33 30.67 -17.12
CA ASP A 57 3.19 31.01 -16.27
C ASP A 57 3.51 30.91 -14.76
N LYS A 58 4.75 31.27 -14.39
CA LYS A 58 5.29 31.13 -13.03
C LYS A 58 5.67 32.47 -12.40
N VAL A 59 5.61 32.52 -11.07
CA VAL A 59 6.10 33.65 -10.28
C VAL A 59 7.25 33.19 -9.38
N TYR A 60 8.41 33.81 -9.51
CA TYR A 60 9.58 33.54 -8.68
C TYR A 60 9.87 34.70 -7.72
N ILE A 61 10.43 34.40 -6.54
CA ILE A 61 11.02 35.37 -5.62
C ILE A 61 12.54 35.23 -5.63
N TYR A 62 13.25 36.35 -5.71
CA TYR A 62 14.70 36.40 -5.59
C TYR A 62 15.10 36.34 -4.11
N THR A 63 15.97 35.39 -3.74
CA THR A 63 16.26 35.05 -2.33
C THR A 63 17.68 35.41 -1.87
N SER A 64 18.53 35.90 -2.76
CA SER A 64 19.88 36.35 -2.41
C SER A 64 19.89 37.81 -1.99
N SER A 65 20.74 38.14 -1.02
CA SER A 65 21.02 39.52 -0.60
C SER A 65 21.99 40.27 -1.53
N SER A 66 22.70 39.54 -2.41
CA SER A 66 23.56 40.12 -3.46
C SER A 66 22.77 40.31 -4.75
N ILE A 67 22.91 41.46 -5.40
CA ILE A 67 22.27 41.79 -6.70
C ILE A 67 23.26 41.84 -7.87
N ALA A 68 24.50 41.41 -7.65
CA ALA A 68 25.53 41.35 -8.68
C ALA A 68 25.10 40.40 -9.81
N ASP A 69 25.59 40.65 -11.04
CA ASP A 69 25.18 39.86 -12.21
C ASP A 69 25.31 38.35 -12.00
N VAL A 70 26.42 37.91 -11.39
CA VAL A 70 26.68 36.49 -11.12
C VAL A 70 25.62 35.84 -10.22
N ASP A 71 25.12 36.57 -9.23
CA ASP A 71 24.13 36.07 -8.28
C ASP A 71 22.70 36.26 -8.81
N TRP A 72 22.46 37.30 -9.61
CA TRP A 72 21.17 37.58 -10.21
C TRP A 72 20.79 36.55 -11.26
N THR A 73 21.73 36.13 -12.10
CA THR A 73 21.49 35.11 -13.14
C THR A 73 21.57 33.69 -12.61
N ASN A 74 21.97 33.49 -11.35
CA ASN A 74 22.02 32.15 -10.76
C ASN A 74 20.60 31.67 -10.41
N THR A 75 20.12 30.66 -11.13
CA THR A 75 18.79 30.06 -10.92
C THR A 75 18.57 29.58 -9.49
N ALA A 76 19.61 29.18 -8.75
CA ALA A 76 19.48 28.76 -7.35
C ALA A 76 18.98 29.88 -6.40
N ASN A 77 19.16 31.14 -6.79
CA ASN A 77 18.68 32.31 -6.05
C ASN A 77 17.25 32.72 -6.43
N TRP A 78 16.57 31.97 -7.30
CA TRP A 78 15.19 32.20 -7.73
C TRP A 78 14.28 31.06 -7.28
N GLN A 79 13.47 31.32 -6.26
CA GLN A 79 12.56 30.34 -5.70
C GLN A 79 11.14 30.53 -6.27
N LEU A 80 10.47 29.46 -6.67
CA LEU A 80 9.07 29.50 -7.10
C LEU A 80 8.16 29.89 -5.93
N THR A 81 7.26 30.85 -6.15
CA THR A 81 6.19 31.20 -5.19
C THR A 81 4.97 30.32 -5.46
N GLY A 82 4.98 29.10 -4.91
CA GLY A 82 3.95 28.08 -5.11
C GLY A 82 4.54 26.69 -5.31
N VAL A 83 3.67 25.67 -5.43
CA VAL A 83 4.08 24.30 -5.75
C VAL A 83 3.55 23.91 -7.13
N ASP A 84 4.45 23.52 -8.03
CA ASP A 84 4.13 23.18 -9.42
C ASP A 84 3.52 21.78 -9.56
N THR A 85 3.74 20.95 -8.54
CA THR A 85 3.23 19.58 -8.41
C THR A 85 3.09 19.27 -6.91
N LEU A 86 2.36 18.20 -6.58
CA LEU A 86 2.28 17.69 -5.20
C LEU A 86 3.69 17.45 -4.60
N ILE A 87 4.69 17.11 -5.44
CA ILE A 87 6.12 16.90 -5.10
C ILE A 87 6.78 18.16 -4.52
N GLY A 88 6.20 19.35 -4.70
CA GLY A 88 6.70 20.60 -4.10
C GLY A 88 6.43 20.71 -2.59
N LEU A 89 5.62 19.82 -2.02
CA LEU A 89 5.48 19.71 -0.58
C LEU A 89 6.70 18.96 -0.03
N THR A 90 7.45 19.59 0.88
CA THR A 90 8.59 18.98 1.59
C THR A 90 8.22 17.76 2.43
N ASP A 91 6.94 17.43 2.45
CA ASP A 91 6.33 16.34 3.20
C ASP A 91 5.66 15.25 2.33
N THR A 92 5.99 15.22 1.03
CA THR A 92 5.49 14.15 0.17
C THR A 92 6.41 12.92 0.19
N PRO A 93 5.86 11.69 0.13
CA PRO A 93 6.66 10.49 0.06
C PRO A 93 7.54 10.52 -1.19
N ALA A 94 8.70 9.86 -1.11
CA ALA A 94 9.79 9.91 -2.10
C ALA A 94 9.48 9.34 -3.51
N GLY A 95 8.20 9.19 -3.89
CA GLY A 95 7.77 8.68 -5.19
C GLY A 95 6.26 8.41 -5.28
N TYR A 96 5.85 7.62 -6.27
CA TYR A 96 4.45 7.25 -6.53
C TYR A 96 4.00 5.93 -5.87
N GLY A 97 4.82 5.38 -4.98
CA GLY A 97 4.61 4.05 -4.42
C GLY A 97 4.71 2.95 -5.48
N THR A 98 4.34 1.73 -5.10
CA THR A 98 4.17 0.58 -5.99
C THR A 98 2.70 0.18 -6.08
N SER A 99 2.35 -0.64 -7.07
CA SER A 99 0.98 -1.14 -7.22
C SER A 99 0.55 -1.92 -5.98
N GLY A 100 -0.59 -1.55 -5.40
CA GLY A 100 -1.12 -2.15 -4.17
C GLY A 100 -0.78 -1.39 -2.89
N GLN A 101 0.01 -0.32 -2.97
CA GLN A 101 0.25 0.55 -1.83
C GLN A 101 -0.86 1.60 -1.68
N VAL A 102 -1.14 1.99 -0.44
CA VAL A 102 -1.97 3.15 -0.09
C VAL A 102 -1.09 4.24 0.48
N LEU A 103 -1.46 5.49 0.21
CA LEU A 103 -0.84 6.64 0.85
C LEU A 103 -1.42 6.79 2.26
N THR A 104 -0.57 6.71 3.28
CA THR A 104 -0.96 6.88 4.68
C THR A 104 -0.21 8.04 5.31
N THR A 105 -0.65 8.48 6.50
CA THR A 105 0.10 9.42 7.35
C THR A 105 0.85 8.62 8.41
N ASN A 106 2.16 8.84 8.57
CA ASN A 106 2.99 8.14 9.55
C ASN A 106 2.77 8.58 11.02
N GLY A 107 1.77 9.41 11.28
CA GLY A 107 1.41 9.89 12.62
C GLY A 107 2.31 11.02 13.17
N THR A 108 3.26 11.52 12.39
CA THR A 108 4.26 12.54 12.79
C THR A 108 4.39 13.68 11.78
N ASP A 109 3.37 13.89 10.95
CA ASP A 109 3.36 14.85 9.85
C ASP A 109 4.19 14.43 8.64
N ALA A 110 4.28 13.12 8.31
CA ALA A 110 4.71 12.73 6.96
C ALA A 110 3.83 11.70 6.26
N ALA A 111 3.60 11.93 4.97
CA ALA A 111 2.91 10.97 4.12
C ALA A 111 3.88 9.87 3.64
N ALA A 112 3.47 8.61 3.76
CA ALA A 112 4.26 7.43 3.39
C ALA A 112 3.41 6.44 2.57
N TRP A 113 4.05 5.69 1.68
CA TRP A 113 3.40 4.58 0.99
C TRP A 113 3.50 3.33 1.84
N GLU A 114 2.36 2.76 2.19
CA GLU A 114 2.25 1.51 2.96
C GLU A 114 1.58 0.44 2.10
N ASP A 115 2.00 -0.81 2.23
CA ASP A 115 1.34 -1.94 1.55
C ASP A 115 -0.10 -2.09 2.05
N ALA A 116 -1.07 -2.13 1.14
CA ALA A 116 -2.49 -2.20 1.47
C ALA A 116 -3.04 -3.62 1.31
N PRO A 117 -3.75 -4.16 2.32
CA PRO A 117 -3.83 -3.68 3.71
C PRO A 117 -2.60 -4.13 4.51
N SER A 118 -2.13 -3.29 5.44
CA SER A 118 -1.04 -3.65 6.35
C SER A 118 -1.39 -4.99 7.03
N PRO A 119 -0.47 -5.98 7.06
CA PRO A 119 -0.74 -7.26 7.71
C PRO A 119 -0.93 -7.13 9.24
N VAL A 120 -0.70 -5.94 9.82
CA VAL A 120 -0.95 -5.69 11.24
C VAL A 120 -2.45 -5.52 11.48
N GLY A 121 -3.05 -6.56 12.07
CA GLY A 121 -4.45 -6.55 12.52
C GLY A 121 -5.48 -7.01 11.50
N VAL A 122 -5.05 -7.66 10.41
CA VAL A 122 -5.96 -8.36 9.48
C VAL A 122 -6.02 -9.82 9.87
N ASP A 123 -7.15 -10.25 10.41
CA ASP A 123 -7.35 -11.65 10.82
C ASP A 123 -7.95 -12.51 9.69
N LEU A 124 -8.54 -11.90 8.66
CA LEU A 124 -9.33 -12.57 7.61
C LEU A 124 -9.07 -11.95 6.24
N ALA A 125 -8.82 -12.80 5.24
CA ALA A 125 -8.76 -12.40 3.83
C ALA A 125 -9.45 -13.42 2.91
N LEU A 126 -9.89 -12.93 1.73
CA LEU A 126 -10.36 -13.75 0.63
C LEU A 126 -9.32 -13.71 -0.49
N ASN A 127 -8.62 -14.82 -0.70
CA ASN A 127 -7.53 -14.92 -1.65
C ASN A 127 -8.03 -15.52 -2.97
N THR A 128 -7.69 -14.87 -4.09
CA THR A 128 -7.91 -15.36 -5.45
C THR A 128 -6.59 -15.39 -6.20
N ARG A 129 -6.34 -16.38 -7.06
CA ARG A 129 -5.09 -16.48 -7.81
C ARG A 129 -5.27 -15.97 -9.23
N THR A 130 -4.18 -15.42 -9.74
CA THR A 130 -4.01 -15.11 -11.16
C THR A 130 -3.17 -16.17 -11.88
N ASN A 131 -2.49 -17.04 -11.12
CA ASN A 131 -1.55 -18.03 -11.64
C ASN A 131 -2.10 -19.44 -11.40
N ALA A 132 -1.77 -20.37 -12.31
CA ALA A 132 -2.09 -21.79 -12.13
C ALA A 132 -1.45 -22.35 -10.85
N TYR A 133 -2.05 -23.40 -10.29
CA TYR A 133 -1.47 -24.13 -9.17
C TYR A 133 -0.25 -24.93 -9.64
N SER A 134 0.80 -24.96 -8.82
CA SER A 134 2.10 -25.51 -9.18
C SER A 134 2.82 -26.17 -8.02
N VAL A 135 2.69 -25.62 -6.80
CA VAL A 135 3.41 -26.07 -5.61
C VAL A 135 2.47 -26.22 -4.42
N ALA A 136 2.89 -26.97 -3.40
CA ALA A 136 2.15 -27.09 -2.16
C ALA A 136 1.97 -25.70 -1.51
N GLY A 137 0.77 -25.40 -1.02
CA GLY A 137 0.42 -24.11 -0.46
C GLY A 137 -0.22 -23.13 -1.43
N ASP A 138 -0.15 -23.38 -2.74
CA ASP A 138 -0.93 -22.61 -3.72
C ASP A 138 -2.43 -22.74 -3.40
N HIS A 139 -3.11 -21.62 -3.14
CA HIS A 139 -4.48 -21.62 -2.62
C HIS A 139 -5.37 -20.48 -3.15
N GLU A 140 -6.68 -20.71 -3.13
CA GLU A 140 -7.76 -19.72 -3.30
C GLU A 140 -8.84 -19.99 -2.26
N GLY A 141 -9.40 -18.94 -1.67
CA GLY A 141 -10.48 -19.05 -0.70
C GLY A 141 -10.30 -18.18 0.52
N THR A 142 -11.01 -18.54 1.59
CA THR A 142 -11.01 -17.80 2.86
C THR A 142 -9.83 -18.24 3.71
N VAL A 143 -8.95 -17.29 4.01
CA VAL A 143 -7.77 -17.50 4.85
C VAL A 143 -7.86 -16.70 6.13
N LEU A 144 -7.31 -17.25 7.20
CA LEU A 144 -7.13 -16.57 8.48
C LEU A 144 -5.64 -16.36 8.76
N SER A 145 -5.29 -15.16 9.22
CA SER A 145 -3.93 -14.76 9.57
C SER A 145 -3.83 -14.59 11.10
N ILE A 146 -4.14 -15.68 11.82
CA ILE A 146 -4.22 -15.74 13.28
C ILE A 146 -3.26 -16.79 13.86
N GLY A 147 -2.96 -16.68 15.15
CA GLY A 147 -1.97 -17.51 15.84
C GLY A 147 -0.54 -17.03 15.60
N THR A 148 0.42 -17.59 16.34
CA THR A 148 1.83 -17.16 16.29
C THR A 148 2.81 -18.32 16.09
N LEU A 149 2.33 -19.57 16.17
CA LEU A 149 3.18 -20.76 16.03
C LEU A 149 3.72 -20.98 14.61
N GLY A 150 4.79 -21.77 14.54
CA GLY A 150 5.32 -22.29 13.29
C GLY A 150 4.47 -23.45 12.77
N LEU A 151 3.95 -23.33 11.55
CA LEU A 151 3.13 -24.37 10.91
C LEU A 151 3.85 -24.94 9.67
N THR A 152 3.38 -26.09 9.20
CA THR A 152 3.90 -26.78 8.01
C THR A 152 2.90 -26.72 6.88
N VAL A 153 3.35 -26.40 5.66
CA VAL A 153 2.49 -26.27 4.47
C VAL A 153 1.70 -27.56 4.21
N GLY A 154 0.41 -27.41 3.93
CA GLY A 154 -0.48 -28.52 3.57
C GLY A 154 -0.91 -29.40 4.74
N THR A 155 -0.47 -29.09 5.96
CA THR A 155 -0.89 -29.76 7.19
C THR A 155 -2.18 -29.14 7.72
N VAL A 156 -3.11 -29.99 8.16
CA VAL A 156 -4.34 -29.57 8.83
C VAL A 156 -4.05 -29.26 10.30
N TYR A 157 -4.53 -28.13 10.77
CA TYR A 157 -4.49 -27.70 12.16
C TYR A 157 -5.89 -27.39 12.67
N MET A 158 -6.04 -27.46 13.99
CA MET A 158 -7.26 -27.14 14.71
C MET A 158 -7.01 -25.89 15.56
N TRP A 159 -7.98 -24.98 15.60
CA TRP A 159 -7.90 -23.81 16.49
C TRP A 159 -8.27 -24.22 17.91
N ASP A 160 -7.31 -24.15 18.84
CA ASP A 160 -7.45 -24.72 20.18
C ASP A 160 -8.30 -23.89 21.15
N GLY A 161 -8.71 -22.69 20.73
CA GLY A 161 -9.48 -21.75 21.55
C GLY A 161 -8.67 -21.01 22.62
N SER A 162 -7.37 -21.29 22.74
CA SER A 162 -6.42 -20.60 23.62
C SER A 162 -5.69 -19.44 22.95
N GLY A 163 -5.90 -19.26 21.64
CA GLY A 163 -5.25 -18.24 20.83
C GLY A 163 -4.24 -18.81 19.84
N GLU A 164 -4.16 -20.15 19.69
CA GLU A 164 -3.18 -20.80 18.84
C GLU A 164 -3.77 -21.94 18.00
N TRP A 165 -3.00 -22.31 16.97
CA TRP A 165 -3.23 -23.53 16.18
C TRP A 165 -2.56 -24.73 16.86
N ALA A 166 -3.27 -25.84 16.96
CA ALA A 166 -2.80 -27.11 17.51
C ALA A 166 -2.95 -28.26 16.50
N ASP A 167 -2.31 -29.39 16.80
CA ASP A 167 -2.37 -30.59 15.98
C ASP A 167 -3.83 -31.07 15.82
N ALA A 168 -4.29 -31.18 14.58
CA ALA A 168 -5.55 -31.83 14.26
C ALA A 168 -5.35 -33.35 14.15
N ASN A 169 -6.19 -34.15 14.81
CA ASN A 169 -6.11 -35.61 14.79
C ASN A 169 -7.50 -36.22 15.03
N ALA A 170 -7.91 -37.17 14.19
CA ALA A 170 -9.19 -37.85 14.30
C ALA A 170 -9.29 -38.89 15.43
N GLY A 171 -8.26 -39.12 16.23
CA GLY A 171 -8.23 -40.16 17.26
C GLY A 171 -9.00 -39.82 18.54
N ALA A 172 -9.40 -38.55 18.70
CA ALA A 172 -10.20 -38.09 19.83
C ALA A 172 -10.97 -36.81 19.49
N VAL A 173 -12.07 -36.57 20.20
CA VAL A 173 -12.88 -35.35 20.07
C VAL A 173 -12.05 -34.09 20.25
N ALA A 174 -11.22 -34.02 21.31
CA ALA A 174 -10.46 -32.82 21.68
C ALA A 174 -9.38 -32.39 20.66
N THR A 175 -9.13 -33.20 19.63
CA THR A 175 -8.18 -32.90 18.54
C THR A 175 -8.87 -32.83 17.17
N ALA A 176 -10.19 -33.01 17.14
CA ALA A 176 -11.00 -33.04 15.92
C ALA A 176 -12.24 -32.13 16.01
N ASP A 177 -12.49 -31.49 17.15
CA ASP A 177 -13.53 -30.50 17.37
C ASP A 177 -13.06 -29.09 17.01
N GLY A 178 -14.00 -28.18 16.77
CA GLY A 178 -13.66 -26.78 16.50
C GLY A 178 -13.31 -26.42 15.05
N LEU A 179 -12.69 -25.25 14.89
CA LEU A 179 -12.33 -24.66 13.60
C LEU A 179 -11.09 -25.38 13.05
N MET A 180 -11.18 -25.79 11.78
CA MET A 180 -10.13 -26.52 11.07
C MET A 180 -9.57 -25.68 9.95
N GLY A 181 -8.26 -25.79 9.71
CA GLY A 181 -7.58 -25.03 8.68
C GLY A 181 -6.36 -25.75 8.12
N VAL A 182 -5.99 -25.46 6.88
CA VAL A 182 -4.77 -25.98 6.25
C VAL A 182 -3.75 -24.86 6.17
N SER A 183 -2.56 -25.07 6.73
CA SER A 183 -1.49 -24.07 6.61
C SER A 183 -1.07 -23.90 5.15
N THR A 184 -0.97 -22.65 4.72
CA THR A 184 -0.61 -22.29 3.33
C THR A 184 0.91 -22.26 3.10
N ALA A 185 1.72 -22.25 4.15
CA ALA A 185 3.17 -22.21 4.06
C ALA A 185 3.86 -22.90 5.25
N THR A 186 5.13 -23.28 5.05
CA THR A 186 5.99 -23.66 6.17
C THR A 186 6.70 -22.41 6.68
N ALA A 187 6.12 -21.75 7.68
CA ALA A 187 6.61 -20.50 8.24
C ALA A 187 6.11 -20.31 9.68
N THR A 188 6.58 -19.24 10.34
CA THR A 188 5.98 -18.73 11.59
C THR A 188 4.75 -17.89 11.26
N ALA A 189 3.64 -18.15 11.96
CA ALA A 189 2.35 -17.48 11.76
C ALA A 189 1.92 -17.39 10.28
N PRO A 190 1.95 -18.48 9.49
CA PRO A 190 1.50 -18.44 8.11
C PRO A 190 -0.03 -18.28 8.05
N ASP A 191 -0.54 -17.82 6.90
CA ASP A 191 -1.97 -17.88 6.64
C ASP A 191 -2.47 -19.31 6.67
N VAL A 192 -3.67 -19.49 7.20
CA VAL A 192 -4.35 -20.79 7.29
C VAL A 192 -5.65 -20.74 6.48
N LEU A 193 -5.76 -21.59 5.44
CA LEU A 193 -6.96 -21.71 4.63
C LEU A 193 -8.05 -22.47 5.40
N VAL A 194 -9.20 -21.84 5.63
CA VAL A 194 -10.35 -22.46 6.33
C VAL A 194 -11.46 -22.92 5.40
N SER A 195 -11.53 -22.37 4.18
CA SER A 195 -12.45 -22.85 3.13
C SER A 195 -11.97 -22.42 1.75
N GLY A 196 -11.84 -23.34 0.80
CA GLY A 196 -11.41 -23.04 -0.56
C GLY A 196 -10.64 -24.18 -1.23
N ILE A 197 -9.83 -23.84 -2.24
CA ILE A 197 -9.00 -24.79 -2.97
C ILE A 197 -7.55 -24.61 -2.56
N ILE A 198 -6.85 -25.70 -2.20
CA ILE A 198 -5.41 -25.71 -1.94
C ILE A 198 -4.73 -26.87 -2.65
N GLN A 199 -3.52 -26.62 -3.15
CA GLN A 199 -2.63 -27.68 -3.62
C GLN A 199 -1.78 -28.21 -2.46
N LEU A 200 -1.79 -29.53 -2.29
CA LEU A 200 -0.96 -30.25 -1.32
C LEU A 200 0.25 -30.91 -2.00
N ALA A 201 1.20 -31.42 -1.22
CA ALA A 201 2.33 -32.18 -1.76
C ALA A 201 1.89 -33.52 -2.37
N SER A 202 0.93 -34.17 -1.72
CA SER A 202 0.15 -35.29 -2.25
C SER A 202 -1.25 -35.23 -1.67
N VAL A 203 -2.23 -35.79 -2.39
CA VAL A 203 -3.62 -35.87 -1.92
C VAL A 203 -4.03 -37.35 -1.89
N PRO A 204 -4.63 -37.83 -0.79
CA PRO A 204 -5.14 -39.20 -0.70
C PRO A 204 -6.33 -39.44 -1.65
N GLY A 205 -6.52 -40.69 -2.07
CA GLY A 205 -7.64 -41.09 -2.91
C GLY A 205 -7.56 -40.60 -4.36
N SER A 206 -8.70 -40.67 -5.03
CA SER A 206 -8.92 -40.27 -6.42
C SER A 206 -9.76 -38.99 -6.51
N ALA A 207 -9.75 -38.33 -7.67
CA ALA A 207 -10.59 -37.16 -7.90
C ALA A 207 -12.07 -37.50 -7.69
N GLY A 208 -12.75 -36.68 -6.89
CA GLY A 208 -14.14 -36.86 -6.46
C GLY A 208 -14.30 -37.52 -5.08
N ASP A 209 -13.26 -38.15 -4.54
CA ASP A 209 -13.34 -38.81 -3.24
C ASP A 209 -13.55 -37.79 -2.11
N VAL A 210 -14.37 -38.19 -1.12
CA VAL A 210 -14.52 -37.47 0.15
C VAL A 210 -13.26 -37.65 0.97
N LEU A 211 -12.77 -36.56 1.56
CA LEU A 211 -11.61 -36.57 2.44
C LEU A 211 -12.04 -36.37 3.88
N TYR A 212 -11.48 -37.17 4.77
CA TYR A 212 -11.68 -37.13 6.22
C TYR A 212 -10.39 -36.72 6.92
N LEU A 213 -10.51 -36.24 8.16
CA LEU A 213 -9.36 -36.07 9.04
C LEU A 213 -8.76 -37.46 9.37
N ASP A 214 -7.44 -37.60 9.31
CA ASP A 214 -6.74 -38.84 9.62
C ASP A 214 -6.42 -38.95 11.12
N THR A 215 -6.17 -40.18 11.59
CA THR A 215 -5.67 -40.42 12.95
C THR A 215 -4.16 -40.19 13.09
N THR A 216 -3.49 -39.83 12.00
CA THR A 216 -2.14 -39.25 11.94
C THR A 216 -2.24 -37.73 11.95
N ASN A 217 -1.46 -37.07 12.81
CA ASN A 217 -1.53 -35.61 13.00
C ASN A 217 -1.49 -34.83 11.68
N GLY A 218 -2.51 -34.01 11.48
CA GLY A 218 -2.64 -33.03 10.42
C GLY A 218 -2.75 -33.61 9.01
N LEU A 219 -2.94 -34.92 8.86
CA LEU A 219 -3.15 -35.56 7.57
C LEU A 219 -4.63 -35.71 7.23
N LEU A 220 -4.87 -35.92 5.93
CA LEU A 220 -6.18 -36.28 5.39
C LEU A 220 -6.14 -37.72 4.89
N THR A 221 -7.32 -38.34 4.83
CA THR A 221 -7.50 -39.69 4.29
C THR A 221 -8.77 -39.80 3.45
N ALA A 222 -8.77 -40.70 2.47
CA ALA A 222 -9.95 -41.04 1.68
C ALA A 222 -10.77 -42.19 2.29
N THR A 223 -10.30 -42.77 3.40
CA THR A 223 -10.99 -43.82 4.14
C THR A 223 -11.45 -43.24 5.46
N ALA A 224 -12.76 -43.28 5.73
CA ALA A 224 -13.29 -42.80 7.00
C ALA A 224 -12.66 -43.58 8.18
N PRO A 225 -12.28 -42.88 9.27
CA PRO A 225 -11.89 -43.52 10.53
C PRO A 225 -12.98 -44.50 11.02
N SER A 226 -12.58 -45.57 11.71
CA SER A 226 -13.46 -46.69 12.07
C SER A 226 -13.17 -47.34 13.42
N GLY A 227 -12.09 -46.95 14.09
CA GLY A 227 -11.76 -47.35 15.45
C GLY A 227 -12.66 -46.68 16.48
N SER A 228 -12.79 -47.31 17.65
CA SER A 228 -13.48 -46.69 18.79
C SER A 228 -12.75 -45.40 19.20
N THR A 229 -13.52 -44.38 19.60
CA THR A 229 -13.10 -42.99 19.89
C THR A 229 -12.62 -42.17 18.69
N GLU A 230 -12.54 -42.78 17.51
CA GLU A 230 -12.16 -42.04 16.30
C GLU A 230 -13.32 -41.18 15.78
N ILE A 231 -12.96 -40.05 15.16
CA ILE A 231 -13.86 -39.01 14.72
C ILE A 231 -13.97 -39.04 13.20
N VAL A 232 -15.17 -39.29 12.71
CA VAL A 232 -15.51 -39.15 11.30
C VAL A 232 -15.95 -37.71 11.04
N ARG A 233 -15.03 -36.91 10.51
CA ARG A 233 -15.29 -35.54 10.06
C ARG A 233 -14.85 -35.37 8.62
N VAL A 234 -15.79 -34.92 7.77
CA VAL A 234 -15.47 -34.57 6.38
C VAL A 234 -14.70 -33.26 6.37
N MET A 235 -13.55 -33.25 5.72
CA MET A 235 -12.66 -32.08 5.58
C MET A 235 -12.78 -31.44 4.20
N GLY A 236 -13.31 -32.17 3.21
CA GLY A 236 -13.43 -31.68 1.84
C GLY A 236 -13.46 -32.79 0.80
N HIS A 237 -13.05 -32.45 -0.42
CA HIS A 237 -13.01 -33.38 -1.55
C HIS A 237 -11.71 -33.28 -2.34
N ASN A 238 -11.23 -34.40 -2.86
CA ASN A 238 -10.12 -34.44 -3.81
C ASN A 238 -10.58 -33.94 -5.18
N LEU A 239 -9.88 -32.97 -5.77
CA LEU A 239 -10.20 -32.40 -7.09
C LEU A 239 -9.34 -32.96 -8.23
N GLY A 240 -8.36 -33.81 -7.90
CA GLY A 240 -7.34 -34.31 -8.81
C GLY A 240 -6.18 -33.33 -9.02
N GLY A 241 -5.03 -33.87 -9.42
CA GLY A 241 -3.80 -33.08 -9.62
C GLY A 241 -3.34 -32.39 -8.34
N ASN A 242 -3.23 -33.16 -7.24
CA ASN A 242 -2.83 -32.72 -5.90
C ASN A 242 -3.63 -31.54 -5.30
N ARG A 243 -4.84 -31.27 -5.78
CA ARG A 243 -5.70 -30.21 -5.26
C ARG A 243 -6.87 -30.80 -4.49
N ILE A 244 -7.28 -30.10 -3.44
CA ILE A 244 -8.50 -30.39 -2.69
C ILE A 244 -9.38 -29.16 -2.65
N TYR A 245 -10.68 -29.37 -2.58
CA TYR A 245 -11.60 -28.36 -2.05
C TYR A 245 -11.74 -28.63 -0.55
N PHE A 246 -11.05 -27.85 0.26
CA PHE A 246 -11.10 -27.89 1.70
C PHE A 246 -12.32 -27.09 2.18
N ASN A 247 -13.24 -27.75 2.88
CA ASN A 247 -14.38 -27.11 3.52
C ASN A 247 -14.87 -28.01 4.64
N PRO A 248 -14.22 -27.96 5.81
CA PRO A 248 -14.51 -28.86 6.92
C PRO A 248 -15.97 -28.75 7.35
N SER A 249 -16.61 -29.89 7.49
CA SER A 249 -17.96 -29.98 8.02
C SER A 249 -18.00 -29.38 9.44
N GLN A 250 -19.08 -28.68 9.76
CA GLN A 250 -19.36 -28.26 11.14
C GLN A 250 -19.81 -29.44 12.01
N ASP A 251 -20.40 -30.45 11.37
CA ASP A 251 -20.82 -31.69 12.02
C ASP A 251 -19.74 -32.77 11.93
N TRP A 252 -19.64 -33.59 12.98
CA TRP A 252 -18.75 -34.75 13.08
C TRP A 252 -19.40 -35.86 13.92
N LEU A 253 -18.91 -37.08 13.76
CA LEU A 253 -19.40 -38.27 14.48
C LEU A 253 -18.26 -38.96 15.21
N GLU A 254 -18.45 -39.30 16.48
CA GLU A 254 -17.56 -40.19 17.22
C GLU A 254 -18.03 -41.63 17.06
N ILE A 255 -17.09 -42.54 16.80
CA ILE A 255 -17.35 -43.98 16.74
C ILE A 255 -17.26 -44.56 18.16
N VAL A 256 -18.34 -45.22 18.60
CA VAL A 256 -18.48 -45.80 19.95
C VAL A 256 -18.61 -47.32 19.92
#